data_AF-A0A661PRB8-F1
#
_entry.id   AF-A0A661PRB8-F1
#
_cell.length_a   1.000
_cell.length_b   1.000
_cell.length_c   1.000
_cell.angle_alpha   90.00
_cell.angle_beta   90.00
_cell.angle_gamma   90.00
#
_symmetry.space_group_name_H-M   'P 1'
#
loop_
_entity.id
_entity.type
_entity.pdbx_description
1 polymer ?
#
loop_
_entity_poly.entity_id
_entity_poly.type
_entity_poly.pdbx_seq_one_letter_code
_entity_poly.pdbx_strand_id
1 'polypeptide(L)' 'MEIIGTFAWRGKSARERASGLIRISHPDFRDELKNAAQALNII' A
#
# COMPACT_ATOMS: atom_id res chain seq x y z
N MET A 1 -5.16 13.18 -14.81
CA MET A 1 -4.65 12.71 -13.51
C MET A 1 -4.05 11.34 -13.74
N GLU A 2 -2.85 11.24 -14.30
CA GLU A 2 -2.33 9.97 -14.81
C GLU A 2 -0.80 9.92 -14.66
N ILE A 3 -0.33 9.67 -13.44
CA ILE A 3 0.97 9.00 -13.24
C ILE A 3 0.76 8.08 -12.05
N ILE A 4 0.70 6.78 -12.32
CA ILE A 4 0.75 5.70 -11.34
C ILE A 4 2.16 5.80 -10.72
N GLY A 5 2.26 6.61 -9.66
CA GLY A 5 3.53 7.15 -9.19
C GLY A 5 4.55 6.08 -8.84
N THR A 6 5.75 6.21 -9.39
CA THR A 6 6.93 5.43 -9.00
C THR A 6 7.26 5.74 -7.54
N PHE A 7 6.84 4.86 -6.62
CA PHE A 7 7.26 4.97 -5.23
C PHE A 7 8.70 4.46 -5.11
N ALA A 8 9.58 5.20 -4.45
CA ALA A 8 10.93 4.72 -4.15
C ALA A 8 10.84 3.61 -3.07
N TRP A 9 10.88 2.35 -3.51
CA TRP A 9 10.66 1.18 -2.63
C TRP A 9 11.92 0.64 -1.93
N ARG A 10 13.11 1.02 -2.41
CA ARG A 10 14.38 0.58 -1.79
C ARG A 10 14.55 1.22 -0.41
N GLY A 11 15.00 0.43 0.56
CA GLY A 11 15.19 0.87 1.95
C GLY A 11 13.91 0.97 2.79
N LYS A 12 12.72 0.78 2.20
CA LYS A 12 11.44 0.80 2.91
C LYS A 12 11.12 -0.53 3.59
N SER A 13 10.63 -0.46 4.82
CA SER A 13 10.10 -1.61 5.56
C SER A 13 8.86 -2.21 4.86
N ALA A 14 8.52 -3.45 5.20
CA ALA A 14 7.32 -4.11 4.68
C ALA A 14 6.04 -3.28 4.97
N ARG A 15 5.97 -2.68 6.16
CA ARG A 15 4.89 -1.78 6.58
C ARG A 15 4.75 -0.56 5.68
N GLU A 16 5.87 0.12 5.40
CA GLU A 16 5.89 1.30 4.53
C GLU A 16 5.53 0.95 3.09
N ARG A 17 5.98 -0.20 2.61
CA ARG A 17 5.63 -0.71 1.28
C ARG A 17 4.14 -0.99 1.17
N ALA A 18 3.57 -1.75 2.11
CA ALA A 18 2.15 -2.06 2.13
C ALA A 18 1.29 -0.80 2.20
N SER A 19 1.66 0.14 3.08
CA SER A 19 0.95 1.43 3.20
C SER A 19 1.03 2.26 1.92
N GLY A 20 2.19 2.29 1.26
CA GLY A 20 2.38 2.98 -0.01
C GLY A 20 1.56 2.35 -1.15
N LEU A 21 1.54 1.01 -1.23
CA LEU A 21 0.76 0.26 -2.22
C LEU A 21 -0.74 0.48 -2.04
N ILE A 22 -1.25 0.37 -0.81
CA ILE A 22 -2.67 0.65 -0.49
C ILE A 22 -3.04 2.07 -0.92
N ARG A 23 -2.17 3.05 -0.71
CA ARG A 23 -2.44 4.45 -1.04
C ARG A 23 -2.57 4.70 -2.54
N ILE A 24 -1.81 3.99 -3.38
CA ILE A 24 -1.89 4.15 -4.84
C ILE A 24 -2.97 3.27 -5.49
N SER A 25 -3.52 2.29 -4.78
CA SER A 25 -4.63 1.48 -5.25
C SER A 25 -5.94 2.27 -5.37
N HIS A 26 -6.84 1.74 -6.20
CA HIS A 26 -8.20 2.28 -6.41
C HIS A 26 -8.94 2.42 -5.07
N PRO A 27 -9.65 3.54 -4.81
CA PRO A 27 -10.30 3.83 -3.54
C PRO A 27 -11.17 2.70 -3.01
N ASP A 28 -11.96 2.07 -3.88
CA ASP A 28 -12.91 1.01 -3.53
C ASP A 28 -12.27 -0.22 -2.87
N PHE A 29 -10.97 -0.48 -3.12
CA PHE A 29 -10.26 -1.64 -2.58
C PHE A 29 -9.36 -1.30 -1.39
N ARG A 30 -9.23 -0.03 -1.01
CA ARG A 30 -8.26 0.37 0.02
C ARG A 30 -8.55 -0.25 1.38
N ASP A 31 -9.81 -0.31 1.77
CA ASP A 31 -10.22 -0.89 3.05
C ASP A 31 -10.00 -2.40 3.08
N GLU A 32 -10.30 -3.11 1.99
CA GLU A 32 -10.02 -4.54 1.85
C GLU A 32 -8.52 -4.83 1.97
N LEU A 33 -7.69 -4.08 1.23
CA LEU A 33 -6.23 -4.23 1.25
C LEU A 33 -5.64 -3.90 2.63
N LYS A 34 -6.20 -2.90 3.32
CA LYS A 34 -5.80 -2.54 4.69
C LYS A 34 -6.13 -3.65 5.68
N ASN A 35 -7.33 -4.20 5.63
CA ASN A 35 -7.75 -5.31 6.50
C ASN A 35 -6.89 -6.56 6.27
N ALA A 36 -6.59 -6.88 5.00
CA ALA A 36 -5.70 -7.99 4.66
C ALA A 36 -4.27 -7.78 5.21
N ALA A 37 -3.73 -6.57 5.08
CA ALA A 37 -2.40 -6.25 5.59
C ALA A 37 -2.33 -6.30 7.12
N GLN A 38 -3.40 -5.94 7.83
CA GLN A 38 -3.52 -6.08 9.29
C GLN A 38 -3.59 -7.56 9.71
N ALA A 39 -4.39 -8.37 9.01
CA ALA A 39 -4.49 -9.80 9.28
C ALA A 39 -3.14 -10.53 9.11
N LEU A 40 -2.30 -10.04 8.21
CA LEU A 40 -0.94 -10.52 7.98
C LEU A 40 0.12 -9.89 8.90
N ASN A 41 -0.28 -9.00 9.81
CA ASN A 41 0.60 -8.24 10.71
C ASN A 41 1.71 -7.46 9.96
N ILE A 42 1.38 -6.94 8.77
CA ILE A 42 2.29 -6.12 7.94
C ILE A 42 2.17 -4.64 8.34
N ILE A 43 0.95 -4.20 8.67
CA ILE A 43 0.62 -2.83 9.13
C ILE A 43 -0.18 -2.85 10.44
#